data_AF-A0A3M3AXA3-F1
#
_entry.id   AF-A0A3M3AXA3-F1
#
_cell.length_a   1.000
_cell.length_b   1.000
_cell.length_c   1.000
_cell.angle_alpha   90.00
_cell.angle_beta   90.00
_cell.angle_gamma   90.00
#
_symmetry.space_group_name_H-M   'P 1'
#
loop_
_entity.id
_entity.type
_entity.pdbx_description
1 polymer ?
#
loop_
_entity_poly.entity_id
_entity_poly.type
_entity_poly.pdbx_seq_one_letter_code
_entity_poly.pdbx_strand_id
1 'polypeptide(L)'
;MANSRSRIVCQFSCGAASAVATKLALADYSATHDVQILNAYLVNEHADSLRFLADCEAWFEQPVTVLRDEKYGADIIEVFRRERFIKKQYGASCTQLLKRRLLDIWKLPGDVMVFGYTAEEADRLEDFRERNPDRPVIAPL
;
A
#
# COMPACT_ATOMS: atom_id res chain seq x y z
N MET A 1 -29.77 2.85 -1.82
CA MET A 1 -28.90 1.68 -1.57
C MET A 1 -27.64 1.92 -2.37
N ALA A 2 -26.49 2.09 -1.73
CA ALA A 2 -25.24 2.32 -2.45
C ALA A 2 -24.96 1.09 -3.32
N ASN A 3 -24.82 1.31 -4.62
CA ASN A 3 -24.41 0.30 -5.57
C ASN A 3 -22.97 -0.09 -5.19
N SER A 4 -22.78 -1.10 -4.33
CA SER A 4 -21.47 -1.41 -3.75
C SER A 4 -20.62 -2.09 -4.82
N ARG A 5 -20.02 -1.29 -5.69
CA ARG A 5 -18.97 -1.76 -6.60
C ARG A 5 -17.88 -2.41 -5.75
N SER A 6 -17.41 -3.58 -6.18
CA SER A 6 -16.24 -4.22 -5.59
C SER A 6 -15.04 -3.27 -5.59
N ARG A 7 -14.20 -3.36 -4.57
CA ARG A 7 -13.12 -2.40 -4.33
C ARG A 7 -11.78 -2.93 -4.80
N ILE A 8 -11.06 -2.11 -5.56
CA ILE A 8 -9.66 -2.33 -5.91
C ILE A 8 -8.82 -1.38 -5.06
N VAL A 9 -7.86 -1.90 -4.31
CA VAL A 9 -7.04 -1.11 -3.38
C VAL A 9 -5.59 -1.12 -3.82
N CYS A 10 -5.12 0.02 -4.33
CA CYS A 10 -3.75 0.21 -4.77
C CYS A 10 -2.84 0.58 -3.59
N GLN A 11 -1.83 -0.25 -3.31
CA GLN A 11 -0.79 0.10 -2.34
C GLN A 11 0.30 0.93 -3.02
N PHE A 12 0.15 2.24 -2.96
CA PHE A 12 1.08 3.20 -3.54
C PHE A 12 2.12 3.65 -2.52
N SER A 13 3.37 3.25 -2.73
CA SER A 13 4.49 3.49 -1.81
C SER A 13 5.45 4.58 -2.28
N CYS A 14 5.02 5.46 -3.20
CA CYS A 14 5.87 6.48 -3.84
C CYS A 14 7.08 5.89 -4.60
N GLY A 15 7.03 4.61 -5.00
CA GLY A 15 8.00 4.00 -5.91
C GLY A 15 7.45 3.90 -7.34
N ALA A 16 8.33 3.92 -8.34
CA ALA A 16 7.95 3.88 -9.76
C ALA A 16 7.03 2.70 -10.10
N ALA A 17 7.38 1.48 -9.67
CA ALA A 17 6.55 0.29 -9.92
C ALA A 17 5.14 0.41 -9.30
N SER A 18 5.04 0.89 -8.05
CA SER A 18 3.74 1.12 -7.42
C SER A 18 2.91 2.22 -8.11
N ALA A 19 3.57 3.25 -8.66
CA ALA A 19 2.91 4.31 -9.41
C ALA A 19 2.31 3.77 -10.72
N VAL A 20 3.10 3.02 -11.50
CA VAL A 20 2.66 2.44 -12.77
C VAL A 20 1.56 1.39 -12.52
N ALA A 21 1.72 0.51 -11.53
CA ALA A 21 0.70 -0.47 -11.18
C ALA A 21 -0.64 0.20 -10.78
N THR A 22 -0.57 1.33 -10.06
CA THR A 22 -1.76 2.13 -9.72
C THR A 22 -2.40 2.71 -10.98
N LYS A 23 -1.61 3.28 -11.90
CA LYS A 23 -2.13 3.82 -13.17
C LYS A 23 -2.81 2.76 -14.03
N LEU A 24 -2.21 1.57 -14.14
CA LEU A 24 -2.80 0.43 -14.85
C LEU A 24 -4.12 0.00 -14.20
N ALA A 25 -4.15 -0.16 -12.87
CA ALA A 25 -5.36 -0.50 -12.16
C ALA A 25 -6.49 0.54 -12.34
N LEU A 26 -6.15 1.84 -12.34
CA LEU A 26 -7.12 2.90 -12.65
C LEU A 26 -7.67 2.75 -14.08
N ALA A 27 -6.81 2.49 -15.06
CA ALA A 27 -7.23 2.32 -16.45
C ALA A 27 -8.16 1.11 -16.64
N ASP A 28 -7.83 -0.02 -16.01
CA ASP A 28 -8.55 -1.28 -16.20
C ASP A 28 -9.86 -1.35 -15.39
N TYR A 29 -9.91 -0.73 -14.21
CA TYR A 29 -10.97 -0.98 -13.25
C TYR A 29 -11.86 0.22 -12.91
N SER A 30 -11.47 1.48 -13.18
CA SER A 30 -12.27 2.65 -12.73
C SER A 30 -13.69 2.71 -13.32
N ALA A 31 -13.91 2.10 -14.48
CA ALA A 31 -15.24 2.04 -15.09
C ALA A 31 -16.20 1.09 -14.33
N THR A 32 -15.66 0.06 -13.67
CA THR A 32 -16.43 -1.08 -13.15
C THR A 32 -16.34 -1.24 -11.63
N HIS A 33 -15.26 -0.77 -11.01
CA HIS A 33 -14.95 -0.93 -9.60
C HIS A 33 -14.82 0.41 -8.90
N ASP A 34 -14.80 0.38 -7.57
CA ASP A 34 -14.34 1.49 -6.75
C ASP A 34 -12.83 1.35 -6.51
N VAL A 35 -12.03 2.15 -7.22
CA VAL A 35 -10.55 2.09 -7.12
C VAL A 35 -10.08 3.08 -6.06
N GLN A 36 -9.34 2.58 -5.08
CA GLN A 36 -8.85 3.32 -3.92
C GLN A 36 -7.33 3.31 -3.92
N ILE A 37 -6.69 4.45 -3.68
CA ILE A 37 -5.22 4.59 -3.69
C ILE A 37 -4.76 4.91 -2.28
N LEU A 38 -3.92 4.06 -1.71
CA LEU A 38 -3.43 4.19 -0.33
C LEU A 38 -1.93 4.41 -0.29
N ASN A 39 -1.50 5.35 0.53
CA ASN A 39 -0.12 5.52 0.95
C ASN A 39 0.00 5.41 2.47
N ALA A 40 1.07 4.78 2.96
CA ALA A 40 1.38 4.73 4.39
C ALA A 40 2.52 5.69 4.69
N TYR A 41 2.19 6.84 5.26
CA TYR A 41 3.14 7.92 5.51
C TYR A 41 4.14 7.56 6.62
N LEU A 42 5.40 7.93 6.38
CA LEU A 42 6.48 7.88 7.37
C LEU A 42 7.19 9.23 7.41
N VAL A 43 7.47 9.71 8.63
CA VAL A 43 8.24 10.95 8.84
C VAL A 43 9.66 10.85 8.26
N ASN A 44 10.21 9.64 8.24
CA ASN A 44 11.60 9.38 7.88
C ASN A 44 11.80 9.09 6.39
N GLU A 45 10.74 9.12 5.58
CA GLU A 45 10.89 9.03 4.13
C GLU A 45 11.46 10.34 3.56
N HIS A 46 12.14 10.23 2.41
CA HIS A 46 12.76 11.39 1.79
C HIS A 46 11.69 12.43 1.40
N ALA A 47 11.99 13.72 1.52
CA ALA A 47 11.02 14.79 1.21
C ALA A 47 10.49 14.70 -0.23
N ASP A 48 11.29 14.14 -1.15
CA ASP A 48 10.89 13.87 -2.53
C ASP A 48 9.68 12.92 -2.65
N SER A 49 9.47 12.02 -1.68
CA SER A 49 8.29 11.14 -1.68
C SER A 49 6.97 11.91 -1.65
N LEU A 50 6.92 13.05 -0.95
CA LEU A 50 5.73 13.91 -0.90
C LEU A 50 5.54 14.71 -2.19
N ARG A 51 6.63 15.20 -2.78
CA ARG A 51 6.59 15.84 -4.10
C ARG A 51 6.09 14.85 -5.15
N PHE A 52 6.66 13.64 -5.18
CA PHE A 52 6.29 12.60 -6.14
C PHE A 52 4.85 12.10 -5.93
N LEU A 53 4.36 12.05 -4.68
CA LEU A 53 2.95 11.77 -4.41
C LEU A 53 2.03 12.78 -5.07
N ALA A 54 2.33 14.08 -4.95
CA ALA A 54 1.53 15.14 -5.57
C ALA A 54 1.55 15.05 -7.11
N ASP A 55 2.72 14.77 -7.71
CA ASP A 55 2.82 14.51 -9.16
C ASP A 55 1.96 13.32 -9.58
N CYS A 56 1.96 12.26 -8.77
CA CYS A 56 1.17 11.06 -9.01
C CYS A 56 -0.33 11.33 -8.86
N GLU A 57 -0.79 12.10 -7.87
CA GLU A 57 -2.21 12.50 -7.75
C GLU A 57 -2.68 13.25 -9.00
N ALA A 58 -1.86 14.16 -9.53
CA ALA A 58 -2.14 14.86 -10.78
C ALA A 58 -2.18 13.88 -11.97
N TRP A 59 -1.24 12.94 -12.04
CA TRP A 59 -1.20 11.94 -13.12
C TRP A 59 -2.32 10.90 -13.04
N PHE A 60 -2.75 10.54 -11.83
CA PHE A 60 -3.85 9.61 -11.57
C PHE A 60 -5.21 10.28 -11.76
N GLU A 61 -5.27 11.62 -11.72
CA GLU A 61 -6.50 12.42 -11.69
C GLU A 61 -7.41 12.02 -10.51
N GLN A 62 -6.79 11.53 -9.43
CA GLN A 62 -7.48 11.03 -8.24
C GLN A 62 -6.59 11.21 -7.00
N PRO A 63 -7.15 11.66 -5.86
CA PRO A 63 -6.38 11.82 -4.63
C PRO A 63 -5.94 10.49 -4.03
N VAL A 64 -4.80 10.52 -3.34
CA VAL A 64 -4.26 9.41 -2.56
C VAL A 64 -4.72 9.55 -1.11
N THR A 65 -5.30 8.48 -0.56
CA THR A 65 -5.58 8.42 0.87
C THR A 65 -4.28 8.13 1.63
N VAL A 66 -3.79 9.12 2.36
CA VAL A 66 -2.57 9.02 3.16
C VAL A 66 -2.93 8.53 4.57
N LEU A 67 -2.52 7.32 4.90
CA LEU A 67 -2.65 6.73 6.23
C LEU A 67 -1.44 7.11 7.08
N ARG A 68 -1.69 7.51 8.32
CA ARG A 68 -0.64 7.89 9.27
C ARG A 68 -0.85 7.18 10.61
N ASP A 69 0.23 6.59 11.12
CA ASP A 69 0.23 6.04 12.48
C ASP A 69 0.32 7.18 13.51
N GLU A 70 -0.60 7.17 14.47
CA GLU A 70 -0.61 8.12 15.58
C GLU A 70 0.16 7.60 16.80
N LYS A 71 0.18 6.27 17.01
CA LYS A 71 0.74 5.66 18.23
C LYS A 71 2.23 5.90 18.40
N TYR A 72 2.98 5.86 17.30
CA TYR A 72 4.41 6.09 17.20
C TYR A 72 4.71 7.37 16.38
N GLY A 73 3.69 8.18 16.07
CA GLY A 73 3.84 9.43 15.31
C GLY A 73 4.30 9.25 13.86
N ALA A 74 4.19 8.03 13.31
CA ALA A 74 4.75 7.63 12.03
C ALA A 74 6.29 7.75 11.93
N ASP A 75 6.99 7.63 13.06
CA ASP A 75 8.45 7.68 13.13
C ASP A 75 9.05 6.27 13.39
N ILE A 76 9.93 5.83 12.49
CA ILE A 76 10.61 4.53 12.63
C ILE A 76 11.53 4.51 13.86
N ILE A 77 12.11 5.65 14.24
CA ILE A 77 13.00 5.75 15.41
C ILE A 77 12.21 5.52 16.69
N GLU A 78 10.99 6.05 16.77
CA GLU A 78 10.11 5.83 17.91
C GLU A 78 9.65 4.37 18.01
N VAL A 79 9.41 3.71 16.87
CA VAL A 79 9.17 2.27 16.83
C VAL A 79 10.36 1.50 17.38
N PHE A 80 11.58 1.75 16.89
CA PHE A 80 12.76 1.03 17.35
C PHE A 80 13.02 1.26 18.84
N ARG A 81 12.81 2.49 19.33
CA ARG A 81 12.96 2.85 20.73
C ARG A 81 11.99 2.07 21.62
N ARG A 82 10.71 1.94 21.22
CA ARG A 82 9.68 1.27 22.02
C ARG A 82 9.72 -0.26 21.89
N GLU A 83 9.90 -0.77 20.68
CA GLU A 83 9.92 -2.22 20.43
C GLU A 83 11.25 -2.86 20.85
N ARG A 84 12.32 -2.07 21.04
CA ARG A 84 13.67 -2.53 21.42
C ARG A 84 14.36 -3.45 20.40
N PHE A 85 13.81 -3.55 19.19
CA PHE A 85 14.43 -4.24 18.06
C PHE A 85 13.99 -3.61 16.73
N ILE A 86 14.85 -3.75 15.72
CA ILE A 86 14.59 -3.27 14.35
C ILE A 86 13.89 -4.37 13.54
N LYS A 87 14.38 -5.61 13.61
CA LYS A 87 13.90 -6.74 12.80
C LYS A 87 13.95 -8.03 13.61
N LYS A 88 12.94 -8.88 13.41
CA LYS A 88 12.87 -10.26 13.89
C LYS A 88 12.69 -11.21 12.70
N GLN A 89 12.57 -12.51 12.97
CA GLN A 89 12.36 -13.53 11.93
C GLN A 89 11.10 -13.26 11.06
N TYR A 90 10.11 -12.53 11.59
CA TYR A 90 8.88 -12.16 10.87
C TYR A 90 8.97 -10.81 10.13
N GLY A 91 10.16 -10.20 10.05
CA GLY A 91 10.39 -8.94 9.35
C GLY A 91 10.65 -7.74 10.28
N ALA A 92 10.74 -6.56 9.66
CA ALA A 92 11.02 -5.31 10.37
C ALA A 92 9.80 -4.83 11.17
N SER A 93 10.03 -4.36 12.40
CA SER A 93 8.99 -3.87 13.29
C SER A 93 8.24 -2.68 12.69
N CYS A 94 8.95 -1.75 12.05
CA CYS A 94 8.36 -0.60 11.37
C CYS A 94 7.45 -1.00 10.21
N THR A 95 7.82 -1.99 9.39
CA THR A 95 6.97 -2.49 8.28
C THR A 95 5.66 -3.08 8.82
N GLN A 96 5.73 -3.81 9.93
CA GLN A 96 4.54 -4.38 10.56
C GLN A 96 3.62 -3.29 11.13
N LEU A 97 4.19 -2.38 11.92
CA LEU A 97 3.42 -1.44 12.73
C LEU A 97 2.97 -0.20 11.97
N LEU A 98 3.83 0.36 11.13
CA LEU A 98 3.58 1.64 10.46
C LEU A 98 3.10 1.50 9.02
N LYS A 99 3.16 0.30 8.43
CA LYS A 99 2.67 0.05 7.06
C LYS A 99 1.56 -0.98 7.04
N ARG A 100 1.87 -2.24 7.34
CA ARG A 100 0.92 -3.37 7.22
C ARG A 100 -0.30 -3.20 8.12
N ARG A 101 -0.10 -2.85 9.40
CA ARG A 101 -1.21 -2.69 10.35
C ARG A 101 -2.18 -1.57 9.94
N LEU A 102 -1.67 -0.41 9.49
CA LEU A 102 -2.52 0.69 9.04
C LEU A 102 -3.38 0.27 7.84
N LEU A 103 -2.73 -0.35 6.86
CA LEU A 103 -3.41 -0.86 5.67
C LEU A 103 -4.45 -1.92 6.02
N ASP A 104 -4.14 -2.84 6.95
CA ASP A 104 -5.06 -3.91 7.35
C ASP A 104 -6.25 -3.41 8.19
N ILE A 105 -6.10 -2.32 8.95
CA ILE A 105 -7.21 -1.66 9.65
C ILE A 105 -8.15 -0.96 8.66
N TRP A 106 -7.61 -0.38 7.59
CA TRP A 106 -8.38 0.38 6.62
C TRP A 106 -9.15 -0.51 5.63
N LYS A 107 -8.58 -1.65 5.24
CA LYS A 107 -9.17 -2.56 4.26
C LYS A 107 -10.47 -3.20 4.77
N LEU A 108 -11.32 -3.56 3.83
CA LEU A 108 -12.53 -4.33 4.07
C LEU A 108 -12.39 -5.75 3.53
N PRO A 109 -13.14 -6.73 4.08
CA PRO A 109 -13.24 -8.06 3.48
C PRO A 109 -13.68 -7.97 2.01
N GLY A 110 -12.99 -8.70 1.14
CA GLY A 110 -13.28 -8.74 -0.30
C GLY A 110 -12.55 -7.68 -1.14
N ASP A 111 -11.80 -6.75 -0.53
CA ASP A 111 -10.92 -5.85 -1.27
C ASP A 111 -9.89 -6.64 -2.08
N VAL A 112 -9.71 -6.29 -3.36
CA VAL A 112 -8.63 -6.83 -4.20
C VAL A 112 -7.44 -5.88 -4.15
N MET A 113 -6.30 -6.39 -3.72
CA MET A 113 -5.09 -5.59 -3.55
C MET A 113 -4.31 -5.45 -4.86
N VAL A 114 -3.83 -4.26 -5.19
CA VAL A 114 -2.83 -4.05 -6.25
C VAL A 114 -1.47 -3.80 -5.63
N PHE A 115 -0.49 -4.63 -5.98
CA PHE A 115 0.92 -4.45 -5.62
C PHE A 115 1.73 -4.03 -6.86
N GLY A 116 2.70 -3.15 -6.64
CA GLY A 116 3.70 -2.80 -7.65
C GLY A 116 4.87 -3.80 -7.70
N TYR A 117 4.60 -5.10 -7.57
CA TYR A 117 5.62 -6.12 -7.78
C TYR A 117 5.86 -6.29 -9.27
N THR A 118 7.12 -6.37 -9.66
CA THR A 118 7.55 -6.66 -11.04
C THR A 118 7.85 -8.14 -11.23
N ALA A 119 8.16 -8.55 -12.46
CA ALA A 119 8.58 -9.92 -12.78
C ALA A 119 9.71 -10.47 -11.87
N GLU A 120 10.62 -9.63 -11.40
CA GLU A 120 11.71 -10.01 -10.48
C GLU A 120 11.23 -10.33 -9.05
N GLU A 121 9.98 -9.99 -8.72
CA GLU A 121 9.36 -10.22 -7.41
C GLU A 121 8.26 -11.30 -7.47
N ALA A 122 8.21 -12.12 -8.52
CA ALA A 122 7.22 -13.18 -8.71
C ALA A 122 7.11 -14.13 -7.49
N ASP A 123 8.25 -14.59 -6.96
CA ASP A 123 8.29 -15.45 -5.77
C ASP A 123 7.63 -14.77 -4.56
N ARG A 124 7.77 -13.44 -4.41
CA ARG A 124 7.15 -12.67 -3.32
C ARG A 124 5.63 -12.57 -3.48
N LEU A 125 5.14 -12.56 -4.72
CA LEU A 125 3.71 -12.59 -5.02
C LEU A 125 3.11 -13.96 -4.71
N GLU A 126 3.80 -15.04 -5.11
CA GLU A 126 3.38 -16.41 -4.82
C GLU A 126 3.34 -16.66 -3.30
N ASP A 127 4.43 -16.33 -2.60
CA ASP A 127 4.50 -16.36 -1.13
C ASP A 127 3.33 -15.63 -0.46
N PHE A 128 2.93 -14.49 -1.02
CA PHE A 128 1.82 -13.72 -0.49
C PHE A 128 0.49 -14.45 -0.68
N ARG A 129 0.25 -15.00 -1.88
CA ARG A 129 -0.98 -15.74 -2.22
C ARG A 129 -1.12 -16.99 -1.36
N GLU A 130 -0.06 -17.77 -1.20
CA GLU A 130 -0.06 -18.97 -0.36
C GLU A 130 -0.38 -18.66 1.10
N ARG A 131 0.21 -17.59 1.64
CA ARG A 131 0.00 -17.18 3.04
C ARG A 131 -1.34 -16.48 3.27
N ASN A 132 -2.00 -16.01 2.22
CA ASN A 132 -3.23 -15.21 2.31
C ASN A 132 -4.26 -15.66 1.25
N PRO A 133 -4.74 -16.91 1.29
CA PRO A 133 -5.64 -17.45 0.26
C PRO A 133 -6.95 -16.65 0.14
N ASP A 134 -7.41 -16.05 1.24
CA ASP A 134 -8.65 -15.26 1.28
C ASP A 134 -8.44 -13.76 0.95
N ARG A 135 -7.22 -13.36 0.57
CA ARG A 135 -6.89 -11.96 0.22
C ARG A 135 -6.50 -11.87 -1.26
N PRO A 136 -7.45 -11.60 -2.16
CA PRO A 136 -7.15 -11.52 -3.58
C PRO A 136 -6.15 -10.39 -3.88
N VAL A 137 -5.18 -10.67 -4.75
CA VAL A 137 -4.10 -9.75 -5.10
C VAL A 137 -3.75 -9.81 -6.59
N ILE A 138 -3.52 -8.65 -7.17
CA ILE A 138 -3.03 -8.42 -8.52
C ILE A 138 -1.70 -7.65 -8.48
N ALA A 139 -0.79 -8.02 -9.38
CA ALA A 139 0.47 -7.32 -9.62
C ALA A 139 0.64 -7.25 -11.15
N PRO A 140 0.39 -6.08 -11.76
CA PRO A 140 0.25 -5.97 -13.22
C PRO A 140 1.59 -5.76 -13.97
N LEU A 141 2.74 -5.85 -13.29
CA LEU A 141 4.07 -5.54 -13.83
C LEU A 141 4.98 -6.78 -13.93
#